data_AF-A0A2K8KNI3-F1
#
_entry.id   AF-A0A2K8KNI3-F1
#
_cell.length_a   1.000
_cell.length_b   1.000
_cell.length_c   1.000
_cell.angle_alpha   90.00
_cell.angle_beta   90.00
_cell.angle_gamma   90.00
#
_symmetry.space_group_name_H-M   'P 1'
#
loop_
_entity.id
_entity.type
_entity.pdbx_description
1 polymer ?
#
loop_
_entity_poly.entity_id
_entity_poly.type
_entity_poly.pdbx_seq_one_letter_code
_entity_poly.pdbx_strand_id
1 'polypeptide(L)'
;MVSLRSAHGPPAKAKPPLLERLAFKFGVFTRMSLTTPALLFPAISLLLLAYTNRFLVITQLIRSLYKQNDTNPDLDIRKQILHLRVRIIAIRRMQVAGISSFILCVVTMFAIFVQQLYLANIFFAGSMVLLLVSLFISLYEVQISGQALQLQLKNLEQLSDD
;
A
#
# COMPACT_ATOMS: atom_id res chain seq x y z
N MET A 1 -44.97 56.80 0.77
CA MET A 1 -45.49 55.42 0.89
C MET A 1 -45.61 54.88 -0.54
N VAL A 2 -44.99 53.81 -1.02
CA VAL A 2 -44.16 52.73 -0.48
C VAL A 2 -43.22 52.32 -1.62
N SER A 3 -41.91 52.22 -1.37
CA SER A 3 -40.94 51.66 -2.33
C SER A 3 -40.99 50.14 -2.25
N LEU A 4 -41.45 49.47 -3.30
CA LEU A 4 -41.49 48.01 -3.42
C LEU A 4 -40.07 47.48 -3.64
N ARG A 5 -39.43 47.02 -2.55
CA ARG A 5 -38.24 46.17 -2.59
C ARG A 5 -38.63 44.82 -3.21
N SER A 6 -38.22 44.60 -4.46
CA SER A 6 -38.26 43.28 -5.09
C SER A 6 -37.25 42.36 -4.39
N ALA A 7 -37.77 41.37 -3.69
CA ALA A 7 -36.99 40.31 -3.05
C ALA A 7 -36.48 39.33 -4.11
N HIS A 8 -35.33 39.62 -4.70
CA HIS A 8 -34.62 38.67 -5.55
C HIS A 8 -33.66 37.84 -4.68
N GLY A 9 -34.18 36.75 -4.10
CA GLY A 9 -33.33 35.72 -3.52
C GLY A 9 -32.51 35.03 -4.61
N PRO A 10 -31.29 34.54 -4.32
CA PRO A 10 -30.44 33.89 -5.33
C PRO A 10 -31.17 32.67 -5.93
N PRO A 11 -31.10 32.45 -7.25
CA PRO A 11 -31.80 31.34 -7.89
C PRO A 11 -31.30 30.01 -7.34
N ALA A 12 -32.22 29.14 -6.93
CA ALA A 12 -31.93 27.79 -6.50
C ALA A 12 -31.24 27.04 -7.65
N LYS A 13 -29.95 26.75 -7.51
CA LYS A 13 -29.19 25.96 -8.49
C LYS A 13 -29.81 24.57 -8.59
N ALA A 14 -30.48 24.28 -9.71
CA ALA A 14 -31.05 22.97 -9.98
C ALA A 14 -29.94 21.91 -9.90
N LYS A 15 -30.13 20.88 -9.06
CA LYS A 15 -29.20 19.74 -9.01
C LYS A 15 -29.24 19.06 -10.39
N PRO A 16 -28.08 18.77 -10.99
CA PRO A 16 -28.03 18.16 -12.32
C PRO A 16 -28.77 16.81 -12.33
N PRO A 17 -29.47 16.46 -13.43
CA PRO A 17 -30.24 15.23 -13.56
C PRO A 17 -29.36 14.00 -13.34
N LEU A 18 -29.99 12.90 -12.89
CA LEU A 18 -29.30 11.66 -12.51
C LEU A 18 -28.43 11.11 -13.65
N LEU A 19 -28.86 11.27 -14.90
CA LEU A 19 -28.08 10.88 -16.09
C LEU A 19 -26.86 11.76 -16.32
N GLU A 20 -26.91 13.06 -16.03
CA GLU A 20 -25.72 13.91 -16.06
C GLU A 20 -24.75 13.56 -14.94
N ARG A 21 -25.27 13.24 -13.75
CA ARG A 21 -24.42 12.79 -12.63
C ARG A 21 -23.75 11.46 -12.94
N LEU A 22 -24.45 10.54 -13.59
CA LEU A 22 -23.90 9.27 -14.07
C LEU A 22 -22.91 9.49 -15.21
N ALA A 23 -23.24 10.34 -16.19
CA ALA A 23 -22.36 10.70 -17.30
C ALA A 23 -21.14 11.49 -16.84
N PHE A 24 -21.23 12.27 -15.77
CA PHE A 24 -20.10 12.94 -15.12
C PHE A 24 -19.23 11.92 -14.39
N LYS A 25 -19.83 10.98 -13.65
CA LYS A 25 -19.10 9.85 -13.02
C LYS A 25 -18.39 8.97 -14.05
N PHE A 26 -19.03 8.73 -15.20
CA PHE A 26 -18.49 7.97 -16.33
C PHE A 26 -17.45 8.78 -17.12
N GLY A 27 -17.72 10.06 -17.35
CA GLY A 27 -16.89 10.98 -18.14
C GLY A 27 -15.59 11.37 -17.43
N VAL A 28 -15.58 11.41 -16.09
CA VAL A 28 -14.35 11.51 -15.30
C VAL A 28 -13.49 10.25 -15.44
N PHE A 29 -14.10 9.07 -15.60
CA PHE A 29 -13.37 7.80 -15.76
C PHE A 29 -12.76 7.63 -17.16
N THR A 30 -13.45 8.06 -18.22
CA THR A 30 -12.93 8.06 -19.60
C THR A 30 -11.88 9.16 -19.86
N ARG A 31 -11.81 10.18 -18.99
CA ARG A 31 -10.80 11.26 -19.00
C ARG A 31 -9.50 10.90 -18.27
N MET A 32 -9.35 9.70 -17.70
CA MET A 32 -8.04 9.19 -17.27
C MET A 32 -7.19 8.95 -18.52
N SER A 33 -6.55 10.02 -18.99
CA SER A 33 -5.67 10.05 -20.14
C SER A 33 -4.53 9.04 -20.00
N LEU A 34 -3.95 8.68 -21.14
CA LEU A 34 -2.78 7.80 -21.33
C LEU A 34 -1.56 8.10 -20.42
N THR A 35 -1.62 9.14 -19.60
CA THR A 35 -0.63 9.56 -18.61
C THR A 35 -0.65 8.71 -17.33
N THR A 36 -1.75 8.02 -17.03
CA THR A 36 -1.89 7.23 -15.79
C THR A 36 -0.91 6.05 -15.71
N PRO A 37 -0.70 5.23 -16.77
CA PRO A 37 0.34 4.21 -16.78
C PRO A 37 1.75 4.80 -16.60
N ALA A 38 2.05 5.93 -17.24
CA ALA A 38 3.36 6.57 -17.19
C ALA A 38 3.76 7.04 -15.78
N LEU A 39 2.78 7.43 -14.95
CA LEU A 39 3.00 7.82 -13.55
C LEU A 39 3.03 6.62 -12.59
N LEU A 40 2.35 5.53 -12.93
CA LEU A 40 2.30 4.33 -12.10
C LEU A 40 3.59 3.52 -12.18
N PHE A 41 4.24 3.40 -13.34
CA PHE A 41 5.47 2.62 -13.48
C PHE A 41 6.60 3.04 -12.51
N PRO A 42 6.93 4.34 -12.36
CA PRO A 42 7.93 4.77 -11.37
C PRO A 42 7.51 4.48 -9.92
N ALA A 43 6.25 4.75 -9.57
CA ALA A 43 5.74 4.53 -8.22
C ALA A 43 5.73 3.04 -7.82
N ILE A 44 5.30 2.16 -8.75
CA ILE A 44 5.33 0.72 -8.60
C ILE A 44 6.77 0.23 -8.39
N SER A 45 7.69 0.71 -9.23
CA SER A 45 9.10 0.31 -9.19
C SER A 45 9.74 0.69 -7.85
N LEU A 46 9.47 1.90 -7.36
CA LEU A 46 9.94 2.36 -6.06
C LEU A 46 9.36 1.53 -4.91
N LEU A 47 8.07 1.18 -4.97
CA LEU A 47 7.42 0.36 -3.96
C LEU A 47 8.03 -1.06 -3.92
N LEU A 48 8.22 -1.68 -5.07
CA LEU A 48 8.84 -3.00 -5.18
C LEU A 48 10.30 -2.99 -4.72
N LEU A 49 11.05 -1.94 -5.06
CA LEU A 49 12.43 -1.75 -4.58
C LEU A 49 12.46 -1.61 -3.06
N ALA A 50 11.59 -0.79 -2.47
CA ALA A 50 11.50 -0.63 -1.02
C ALA A 50 11.19 -1.96 -0.31
N TYR A 51 10.23 -2.73 -0.84
CA TYR A 51 9.90 -4.05 -0.29
C TYR A 51 11.04 -5.05 -0.43
N THR A 52 11.72 -5.05 -1.58
CA THR A 52 12.87 -5.93 -1.84
C THR A 52 14.04 -5.61 -0.92
N ASN A 53 14.37 -4.32 -0.78
CA ASN A 53 15.42 -3.87 0.14
C ASN A 53 15.15 -4.35 1.56
N ARG A 54 13.90 -4.24 2.01
CA ARG A 54 13.53 -4.70 3.35
C ARG A 54 13.64 -6.21 3.52
N PHE A 55 13.21 -6.97 2.53
CA PHE A 55 13.37 -8.42 2.50
C PHE A 55 14.86 -8.82 2.56
N LEU A 56 15.70 -8.17 1.74
CA LEU A 56 17.13 -8.45 1.68
C LEU A 56 17.82 -8.18 3.01
N VAL A 57 17.56 -7.03 3.64
CA VAL A 57 18.15 -6.70 4.95
C VAL A 57 17.81 -7.75 6.01
N ILE A 58 16.54 -8.16 6.12
CA ILE A 58 16.16 -9.17 7.12
C ILE A 58 16.76 -10.55 6.79
N THR A 59 16.76 -10.97 5.52
CA THR A 59 17.35 -12.26 5.15
C THR A 59 18.86 -12.31 5.39
N GLN A 60 19.58 -11.21 5.15
CA GLN A 60 21.00 -11.09 5.46
C GLN A 60 21.24 -11.19 6.97
N LEU A 61 20.43 -10.50 7.78
CA LEU A 61 20.53 -10.58 9.24
C LEU A 61 20.27 -12.00 9.77
N ILE A 62 19.23 -12.68 9.27
CA ILE A 62 18.95 -14.08 9.66
C ILE A 62 20.14 -14.99 9.32
N ARG A 63 20.73 -14.87 8.13
CA ARG A 63 21.90 -15.68 7.73
C ARG A 63 23.11 -15.42 8.62
N SER A 64 23.34 -14.15 9.00
CA SER A 64 24.42 -13.77 9.91
C SER A 64 24.22 -14.40 11.29
N LEU A 65 23.04 -14.25 11.88
CA LEU A 65 22.68 -14.83 13.18
C LEU A 65 22.74 -16.36 13.16
N TYR A 66 22.30 -16.98 12.06
CA TYR A 66 22.39 -18.43 11.90
C TYR A 66 23.85 -18.91 11.95
N LYS A 67 24.76 -18.24 11.23
CA LYS A 67 26.19 -18.55 11.25
C LYS A 67 26.79 -18.38 12.66
N GLN A 68 26.38 -17.34 13.39
CA GLN A 68 26.83 -17.10 14.75
C GLN A 68 26.37 -18.21 15.72
N ASN A 69 25.09 -18.60 15.65
CA ASN A 69 24.55 -19.69 16.48
C ASN A 69 25.13 -21.07 16.13
N ASP A 70 25.58 -21.28 14.89
CA ASP A 70 26.28 -22.52 14.50
C ASP A 70 27.67 -22.64 15.16
N THR A 71 28.36 -21.50 15.33
CA THR A 71 29.67 -21.45 15.99
C THR A 71 29.56 -21.45 17.51
N ASN A 72 28.57 -20.75 18.09
CA ASN A 72 28.30 -20.72 19.52
C ASN A 72 26.78 -20.76 19.76
N PRO A 73 26.20 -21.94 20.06
CA PRO A 73 24.77 -22.09 20.27
C PRO A 73 24.27 -21.24 21.43
N ASP A 74 23.37 -20.31 21.12
CA ASP A 74 22.79 -19.39 22.10
C ASP A 74 21.26 -19.34 21.93
N LEU A 75 20.55 -19.51 23.04
CA LEU A 75 19.10 -19.44 23.10
C LEU A 75 18.58 -18.06 22.67
N ASP A 76 19.31 -16.99 22.94
CA ASP A 76 18.88 -15.64 22.59
C ASP A 76 19.03 -15.35 21.09
N ILE A 77 20.09 -15.87 20.44
CA ILE A 77 20.21 -15.81 18.97
C ILE A 77 19.06 -16.57 18.30
N ARG A 78 18.69 -17.75 18.81
CA ARG A 78 17.55 -18.52 18.29
C ARG A 78 16.24 -17.76 18.40
N LYS A 79 15.99 -17.08 19.53
CA LYS A 79 14.80 -16.21 19.71
C LYS A 79 14.78 -15.07 18.69
N GLN A 80 15.91 -14.42 18.45
CA GLN A 80 16.01 -13.35 17.45
C GLN A 80 15.68 -13.85 16.04
N ILE A 81 16.20 -15.01 15.64
CA ILE A 81 15.88 -15.62 14.33
C ILE A 81 14.38 -15.89 14.20
N LEU A 82 13.72 -16.40 15.25
CA LEU A 82 12.27 -16.62 15.25
C LEU A 82 11.48 -15.31 15.08
N HIS A 83 11.90 -14.23 15.74
CA HIS A 83 11.27 -12.91 15.61
C HIS A 83 11.45 -12.36 14.18
N LEU A 84 12.62 -12.51 13.58
CA LEU A 84 12.89 -12.10 12.19
C LEU A 84 12.08 -12.92 11.18
N ARG A 85 11.81 -14.21 11.45
CA ARG A 85 10.96 -15.05 10.60
C ARG A 85 9.54 -14.50 10.47
N VAL A 86 8.95 -14.02 11.56
CA VAL A 86 7.61 -13.40 11.54
C VAL A 86 7.61 -12.16 10.65
N ARG A 87 8.65 -11.33 10.74
CA ARG A 87 8.82 -10.13 9.91
C ARG A 87 8.96 -10.48 8.42
N ILE A 88 9.73 -11.51 8.06
CA ILE A 88 9.81 -11.99 6.67
C ILE A 88 8.45 -12.40 6.11
N ILE A 89 7.65 -13.10 6.91
CA ILE A 89 6.32 -13.55 6.47
C ILE A 89 5.42 -12.34 6.21
N ALA A 90 5.47 -11.31 7.07
CA ALA A 90 4.75 -10.06 6.86
C ALA A 90 5.20 -9.32 5.58
N ILE A 91 6.52 -9.20 5.35
CA ILE A 91 7.08 -8.59 4.14
C ILE A 91 6.61 -9.32 2.87
N ARG A 92 6.63 -10.66 2.89
CA ARG A 92 6.15 -11.46 1.76
C ARG A 92 4.66 -11.24 1.51
N ARG A 93 3.85 -11.17 2.56
CA ARG A 93 2.40 -10.95 2.44
C ARG A 93 2.07 -9.58 1.87
N MET A 94 2.74 -8.50 2.30
CA MET A 94 2.55 -7.19 1.67
C MET A 94 2.99 -7.20 0.20
N GLN A 95 4.13 -7.82 -0.14
CA GLN A 95 4.59 -7.91 -1.53
C GLN A 95 3.58 -8.63 -2.42
N VAL A 96 3.07 -9.77 -1.98
CA VAL A 96 2.07 -10.53 -2.74
C VAL A 96 0.80 -9.68 -2.94
N ALA A 97 0.27 -9.07 -1.89
CA ALA A 97 -0.91 -8.21 -2.00
C ALA A 97 -0.69 -7.01 -2.95
N GLY A 98 0.46 -6.34 -2.83
CA GLY A 98 0.82 -5.21 -3.69
C GLY A 98 1.01 -5.61 -5.16
N ILE A 99 1.73 -6.70 -5.43
CA ILE A 99 1.91 -7.24 -6.79
C ILE A 99 0.56 -7.68 -7.37
N SER A 100 -0.28 -8.38 -6.60
CA SER A 100 -1.62 -8.78 -7.03
C SER A 100 -2.49 -7.56 -7.36
N SER A 101 -2.43 -6.50 -6.57
CA SER A 101 -3.08 -5.22 -6.89
C SER A 101 -2.61 -4.68 -8.24
N PHE A 102 -1.30 -4.63 -8.49
CA PHE A 102 -0.79 -4.12 -9.76
C PHE A 102 -1.19 -4.99 -10.95
N ILE A 103 -1.21 -6.31 -10.80
CA ILE A 103 -1.73 -7.22 -11.84
C ILE A 103 -3.19 -6.90 -12.14
N LEU A 104 -4.05 -6.73 -11.12
CA LEU A 104 -5.46 -6.35 -11.32
C LEU A 104 -5.60 -4.95 -11.95
N CYS A 105 -4.68 -4.04 -11.65
CA CYS A 105 -4.64 -2.72 -12.28
C CYS A 105 -4.32 -2.83 -13.79
N VAL A 106 -3.37 -3.70 -14.18
CA VAL A 106 -3.08 -3.99 -15.59
C VAL A 106 -4.31 -4.62 -16.28
N VAL A 107 -4.98 -5.58 -15.61
CA VAL A 107 -6.23 -6.16 -16.12
C VAL A 107 -7.33 -5.11 -16.29
N THR A 108 -7.42 -4.15 -15.36
CA THR A 108 -8.35 -3.01 -15.47
C THR A 108 -8.07 -2.18 -16.72
N MET A 109 -6.80 -1.81 -16.95
CA MET A 109 -6.40 -1.05 -18.14
C MET A 109 -6.70 -1.81 -19.43
N PHE A 110 -6.47 -3.12 -19.44
CA PHE A 110 -6.83 -3.98 -20.56
C PHE A 110 -8.35 -4.06 -20.78
N ALA A 111 -9.15 -4.17 -19.72
CA ALA A 111 -10.61 -4.18 -19.80
C ALA A 111 -11.16 -2.85 -20.38
N ILE A 112 -10.57 -1.71 -20.00
CA ILE A 112 -10.88 -0.40 -20.58
C ILE A 112 -10.53 -0.39 -22.09
N PHE A 113 -9.38 -0.94 -22.47
CA PHE A 113 -8.93 -1.01 -23.87
C PHE A 113 -9.91 -1.80 -24.76
N VAL A 114 -10.45 -2.91 -24.28
CA VAL A 114 -11.48 -3.69 -24.99
C VAL A 114 -12.91 -3.17 -24.78
N GLN A 115 -13.07 -1.96 -24.22
CA GLN A 115 -14.34 -1.28 -23.92
C GLN A 115 -15.29 -2.01 -22.95
N GLN A 116 -14.76 -2.94 -22.13
CA GLN A 116 -15.52 -3.66 -21.11
C GLN A 116 -15.53 -2.91 -19.77
N LEU A 117 -16.28 -1.80 -19.71
CA LEU A 117 -16.28 -0.89 -18.57
C LEU A 117 -16.82 -1.49 -17.26
N TYR A 118 -17.77 -2.43 -17.34
CA TYR A 118 -18.30 -3.11 -16.15
C TYR A 118 -17.22 -3.95 -15.45
N LEU A 119 -16.47 -4.76 -16.22
CA LEU A 119 -15.36 -5.56 -15.69
C LEU A 119 -14.24 -4.66 -15.16
N ALA A 120 -13.92 -3.58 -15.89
CA ALA A 120 -12.92 -2.61 -15.46
C ALA A 120 -13.22 -2.05 -14.07
N ASN A 121 -14.47 -1.66 -13.80
CA ASN A 121 -14.86 -1.10 -12.50
C ASN A 121 -14.68 -2.11 -11.35
N ILE A 122 -15.02 -3.37 -11.56
CA ILE A 122 -14.88 -4.43 -10.55
C ILE A 122 -13.40 -4.69 -10.25
N PHE A 123 -12.58 -4.89 -11.28
CA PHE A 123 -11.15 -5.13 -11.10
C PHE A 123 -10.41 -3.93 -10.51
N PHE A 124 -10.81 -2.72 -10.89
CA PHE A 124 -10.24 -1.49 -10.34
C PHE A 124 -10.49 -1.39 -8.83
N ALA A 125 -11.74 -1.58 -8.40
CA ALA A 125 -12.08 -1.58 -6.98
C ALA A 125 -11.32 -2.68 -6.21
N GLY A 126 -11.23 -3.88 -6.78
CA GLY A 126 -10.45 -4.99 -6.21
C GLY A 126 -8.97 -4.67 -6.05
N SER A 127 -8.35 -4.02 -7.04
CA SER A 127 -6.95 -3.60 -6.99
C SER A 127 -6.71 -2.60 -5.86
N MET A 128 -7.59 -1.61 -5.69
CA MET A 128 -7.49 -0.61 -4.62
C MET A 128 -7.57 -1.23 -3.23
N VAL A 129 -8.48 -2.20 -3.03
CA VAL A 129 -8.59 -2.92 -1.75
C VAL A 129 -7.31 -3.71 -1.46
N LEU A 130 -6.77 -4.43 -2.44
CA LEU A 130 -5.52 -5.18 -2.27
C LEU A 130 -4.33 -4.27 -1.99
N LEU A 131 -4.25 -3.10 -2.65
CA LEU A 131 -3.22 -2.11 -2.39
C LEU A 131 -3.31 -1.59 -0.95
N LEU A 132 -4.51 -1.25 -0.48
CA LEU A 132 -4.72 -0.83 0.91
C LEU A 132 -4.29 -1.91 1.89
N VAL A 133 -4.68 -3.16 1.66
CA VAL A 133 -4.24 -4.30 2.50
C VAL A 133 -2.72 -4.42 2.51
N SER A 134 -2.05 -4.30 1.35
CA SER A 134 -0.58 -4.29 1.26
C SER A 134 0.03 -3.19 2.12
N LEU A 135 -0.51 -1.97 2.04
CA LEU A 135 -0.01 -0.82 2.78
C LEU A 135 -0.25 -0.96 4.29
N PHE A 136 -1.40 -1.48 4.73
CA PHE A 136 -1.65 -1.75 6.15
C PHE A 136 -0.67 -2.79 6.71
N ILE A 137 -0.39 -3.86 5.96
CA ILE A 137 0.63 -4.84 6.36
C ILE A 137 2.01 -4.17 6.42
N SER A 138 2.34 -3.31 5.45
CA SER A 138 3.59 -2.54 5.45
C SER A 138 3.71 -1.63 6.68
N LEU A 139 2.62 -0.95 7.07
CA LEU A 139 2.60 -0.11 8.28
C LEU A 139 2.82 -0.96 9.55
N TYR A 140 2.09 -2.07 9.68
CA TYR A 140 2.25 -3.00 10.79
C TYR A 140 3.69 -3.51 10.91
N GLU A 141 4.30 -3.87 9.78
CA GLU A 141 5.65 -4.42 9.76
C GLU A 141 6.73 -3.35 10.04
N VAL A 142 6.54 -2.08 9.66
CA VAL A 142 7.31 -0.91 10.15
C VAL A 142 7.28 -0.83 11.67
N GLN A 143 6.10 -0.90 12.29
CA GLN A 143 5.96 -0.77 13.74
C GLN A 143 6.70 -1.89 14.49
N ILE A 144 6.48 -3.14 14.12
CA ILE A 144 7.16 -4.29 14.76
C ILE A 144 8.67 -4.20 14.58
N SER A 145 9.12 -3.78 13.40
CA SER A 145 10.55 -3.68 13.11
C SER A 145 11.23 -2.63 13.96
N GLY A 146 10.58 -1.48 14.17
CA GLY A 146 11.07 -0.45 15.08
C GLY A 146 11.14 -0.94 16.51
N GLN A 147 10.07 -1.59 17.00
CA GLN A 147 10.02 -2.13 18.37
C GLN A 147 11.08 -3.22 18.61
N ALA A 148 11.25 -4.14 17.66
CA ALA A 148 12.26 -5.21 17.76
C ALA A 148 13.69 -4.64 17.83
N LEU A 149 13.98 -3.59 17.06
CA LEU A 149 15.27 -2.92 17.09
C LEU A 149 15.51 -2.23 18.44
N GLN A 150 14.52 -1.51 18.97
CA GLN A 150 14.63 -0.86 20.28
C GLN A 150 14.87 -1.88 21.41
N LEU A 151 14.19 -3.03 21.38
CA LEU A 151 14.42 -4.09 22.35
C LEU A 151 15.84 -4.66 22.26
N GLN A 152 16.34 -4.90 21.05
CA GLN A 152 17.72 -5.35 20.84
C GLN A 152 18.74 -4.32 21.36
N LEU A 153 18.50 -3.02 21.13
CA LEU A 153 19.39 -1.95 21.59
C LEU A 153 19.41 -1.86 23.12
N LYS A 154 18.24 -1.92 23.76
CA LYS A 154 18.13 -1.89 25.23
C LYS A 154 18.85 -3.06 25.89
N ASN A 155 18.76 -4.26 25.32
CA ASN A 155 19.48 -5.43 25.84
C ASN A 155 21.00 -5.23 25.78
N LEU A 156 21.53 -4.57 24.74
CA LEU A 156 22.95 -4.28 24.62
C LEU A 156 23.42 -3.25 25.64
N GLU A 157 22.64 -2.19 25.89
CA GLU A 157 22.94 -1.18 26.91
C GLU A 157 22.99 -1.79 28.32
N GLN A 158 22.04 -2.67 28.65
CA GLN A 158 22.02 -3.36 29.94
C GLN A 158 23.21 -4.33 30.13
N LEU A 159 23.71 -4.93 29.05
CA LEU A 159 24.91 -5.79 29.07
C LEU A 159 26.22 -5.00 29.21
N SER A 160 26.23 -3.69 28.93
CA SER A 160 27.43 -2.85 29.05
C SER A 160 27.56 -2.12 30.39
N ASP A 161 26.47 -2.07 31.18
CA ASP A 161 26.42 -1.40 32.49
C ASP A 161 26.69 -2.35 33.68
N ASP A 162 26.85 -3.65 33.43
CA ASP A 162 27.30 -4.69 34.39
C ASP A 162 28.79 -5.04 34.19
#